data_AF-A0A952A5Y9-F1
#
_entry.id   AF-A0A952A5Y9-F1
#
_cell.length_a   1.000
_cell.length_b   1.000
_cell.length_c   1.000
_cell.angle_alpha   90.00
_cell.angle_beta   90.00
_cell.angle_gamma   90.00
#
_symmetry.space_group_name_H-M   'P 1'
#
loop_
_entity.id
_entity.type
_entity.pdbx_description
1 polymer ?
#
loop_
_entity_poly.entity_id
_entity_poly.type
_entity_poly.pdbx_seq_one_letter_code
_entity_poly.pdbx_strand_id
1 'polypeptide(L)'
;MDIRLGLTFDDVLLVPGESEVLPSETDLSTRVTREISLNVPILSSAMDTVTEADMAIVMAQVGGLGVLHRNLTIEEQAQAVRQVKRFESGMVVNPVTMHADQTLGEALDLMTRHRISGIPVVERSPSGQPGKLIGIVTNRDVRFAEYPEQPISELMTKENLATVRPGVTHDEARRLLHQRRIEKLLVVDDAYRCIGLITVKDIEKAVTFPAATKDAAGRLRVAAATTTGDAGFERTEALIEAECDLIVVDTAHGHSVRVAEAVSRIRKLSNTVQIIAGNVATAEATRALIDAGADGIKVGIGPGSICTTRVVAGVGVPQFTAIQDAAEEAVKSGVPVIADGGLRTSGDIAKAIAGGASAVMVGSLLAGTEEAPGETFLYQGRSYKAYRGMGSVAAMARGSADRYFQQDIKDQMKLVPEGIEGQVPYKGPAKDIIHQLAGGLKAAMGYTGARTIADLQQRARFVRITNAGLRESHVHDVTITREAPNYPTR
;
A
#
# COMPACT_ATOMS: atom_id res chain seq x y z
N MET A 1 4.27 42.88 -6.26
CA MET A 1 4.26 41.42 -6.02
C MET A 1 3.39 41.20 -4.80
N ASP A 2 2.25 40.54 -4.97
CA ASP A 2 1.41 40.17 -3.83
C ASP A 2 1.90 38.81 -3.30
N ILE A 3 2.18 38.73 -2.01
CA ILE A 3 2.71 37.52 -1.37
C ILE A 3 1.54 36.83 -0.67
N ARG A 4 1.05 35.75 -1.28
CA ARG A 4 -0.07 34.97 -0.75
C ARG A 4 0.30 34.33 0.59
N LEU A 5 -0.60 34.43 1.57
CA LEU A 5 -0.52 33.69 2.82
C LEU A 5 -0.84 32.21 2.60
N GLY A 6 0.02 31.31 3.07
CA GLY A 6 -0.22 29.87 3.13
C GLY A 6 -0.26 29.35 4.56
N LEU A 7 -0.99 28.26 4.80
CA LEU A 7 -1.22 27.65 6.10
C LEU A 7 -0.75 26.19 6.10
N THR A 8 -0.22 25.73 7.23
CA THR A 8 0.06 24.33 7.54
C THR A 8 -0.95 23.79 8.57
N PHE A 9 -0.81 22.52 8.94
CA PHE A 9 -1.72 21.86 9.89
C PHE A 9 -1.72 22.50 11.30
N ASP A 10 -0.58 23.06 11.72
CA ASP A 10 -0.44 23.75 13.01
C ASP A 10 -1.11 25.13 13.04
N ASP A 11 -1.45 25.71 11.89
CA ASP A 11 -2.07 27.04 11.82
C ASP A 11 -3.59 26.97 11.94
N VAL A 12 -4.19 25.77 11.94
CA VAL A 12 -5.64 25.59 11.90
C VAL A 12 -6.15 24.50 12.85
N LEU A 13 -7.37 24.68 13.34
CA LEU A 13 -8.16 23.65 14.04
C LEU A 13 -9.48 23.41 13.31
N LEU A 14 -10.01 22.20 13.43
CA LEU A 14 -11.39 21.90 13.05
C LEU A 14 -12.32 22.45 14.12
N VAL A 15 -13.35 23.19 13.68
CA VAL A 15 -14.40 23.69 14.55
C VAL A 15 -15.42 22.57 14.77
N PRO A 16 -15.73 22.19 16.03
CA PRO A 16 -16.78 21.22 16.32
C PRO A 16 -18.14 21.65 15.74
N GLY A 17 -18.95 20.69 15.33
CA GLY A 17 -20.28 20.91 14.77
C GLY A 17 -21.34 20.08 15.48
N GLU A 18 -22.60 20.31 15.13
CA GLU A 18 -23.71 19.44 15.55
C GLU A 18 -23.46 18.01 15.05
N SER A 19 -23.65 17.03 15.95
CA SER A 19 -23.36 15.62 15.68
C SER A 19 -24.37 14.70 16.33
N GLU A 20 -24.95 13.82 15.51
CA GLU A 20 -25.72 12.65 15.93
C GLU A 20 -24.95 11.34 15.65
N VAL A 21 -23.68 11.44 15.24
CA VAL A 21 -22.86 10.31 14.77
C VAL A 21 -21.81 9.97 15.80
N LEU A 22 -21.81 8.72 16.26
CA LEU A 22 -20.75 8.20 17.10
C LEU A 22 -19.53 7.81 16.25
N PRO A 23 -18.28 7.94 16.74
CA PRO A 23 -17.09 7.53 16.01
C PRO A 23 -17.15 6.08 15.48
N SER A 24 -17.79 5.17 16.21
CA SER A 24 -17.97 3.77 15.77
C SER A 24 -18.86 3.61 14.53
N GLU A 25 -19.73 4.57 14.25
CA GLU A 25 -20.70 4.57 13.15
C GLU A 25 -20.17 5.25 11.88
N THR A 26 -18.93 5.76 11.94
CA THR A 26 -18.28 6.44 10.82
C THR A 26 -17.73 5.46 9.80
N ASP A 27 -17.95 5.78 8.53
CA ASP A 27 -17.38 5.09 7.38
C ASP A 27 -16.16 5.85 6.85
N LEU A 28 -15.02 5.17 6.86
CA LEU A 28 -13.74 5.69 6.38
C LEU A 28 -13.50 5.39 4.89
N SER A 29 -14.43 4.71 4.23
CA SER A 29 -14.29 4.36 2.82
C SER A 29 -14.05 5.60 1.96
N THR A 30 -13.10 5.48 1.03
CA THR A 30 -12.67 6.58 0.15
C THR A 30 -12.18 6.05 -1.19
N ARG A 31 -11.89 6.97 -2.12
CA ARG A 31 -11.26 6.67 -3.41
C ARG A 31 -9.87 7.28 -3.48
N VAL A 32 -8.90 6.50 -3.96
CA VAL A 32 -7.54 6.98 -4.25
C VAL A 32 -7.29 7.15 -5.75
N THR A 33 -8.14 6.53 -6.56
CA THR A 33 -8.25 6.75 -7.99
C THR A 33 -9.72 6.74 -8.39
N ARG A 34 -10.05 6.91 -9.68
CA ARG A 34 -11.44 6.79 -10.15
C ARG A 34 -12.07 5.43 -9.80
N GLU A 35 -11.27 4.36 -9.91
CA GLU A 35 -11.73 2.97 -9.75
C GLU A 35 -11.29 2.30 -8.43
N ILE A 36 -10.17 2.72 -7.83
CA ILE A 36 -9.65 2.07 -6.61
C ILE A 36 -10.18 2.79 -5.38
N SER A 37 -10.95 2.05 -4.59
CA SER A 37 -11.44 2.44 -3.28
C SER A 37 -10.60 1.81 -2.17
N LEU A 38 -10.47 2.51 -1.05
CA LEU A 38 -9.85 2.02 0.19
C LEU A 38 -10.89 2.03 1.32
N ASN A 39 -10.77 1.12 2.27
CA ASN A 39 -11.58 1.11 3.49
C ASN A 39 -10.99 1.97 4.61
N VAL A 40 -9.69 2.27 4.52
CA VAL A 40 -8.97 3.18 5.40
C VAL A 40 -8.17 4.15 4.51
N PRO A 41 -8.32 5.48 4.67
CA PRO A 41 -7.80 6.49 3.73
C PRO A 41 -6.29 6.75 3.92
N ILE A 42 -5.49 5.68 4.04
CA ILE A 42 -4.07 5.76 4.37
C ILE A 42 -3.26 4.90 3.37
N LEU A 43 -2.25 5.50 2.77
CA LEU A 43 -1.24 4.84 1.96
C LEU A 43 0.13 4.92 2.65
N SER A 44 0.95 3.88 2.52
CA SER A 44 2.36 3.95 2.94
C SER A 44 3.23 4.53 1.82
N SER A 45 4.17 5.39 2.18
CA SER A 45 4.98 6.13 1.20
C SER A 45 5.99 5.24 0.46
N ALA A 46 6.28 5.60 -0.80
CA ALA A 46 7.20 4.90 -1.69
C ALA A 46 8.66 5.17 -1.34
N MET A 47 9.09 4.67 -0.18
CA MET A 47 10.43 4.89 0.36
C MET A 47 11.09 3.58 0.80
N ASP A 48 12.39 3.49 0.61
CA ASP A 48 13.22 2.31 0.95
C ASP A 48 13.42 2.06 2.46
N THR A 49 12.82 2.90 3.28
CA THR A 49 12.73 2.78 4.74
C THR A 49 11.28 2.72 5.24
N VAL A 50 10.32 2.54 4.32
CA VAL A 50 8.89 2.51 4.65
C VAL A 50 8.18 1.32 4.01
N THR A 51 8.27 1.13 2.69
CA THR A 51 7.37 0.19 2.00
C THR A 51 8.09 -0.78 1.06
N GLU A 52 8.22 -2.02 1.53
CA GLU A 52 8.44 -3.21 0.70
C GLU A 52 7.22 -4.16 0.81
N ALA A 53 7.36 -5.42 0.38
CA ALA A 53 6.25 -6.36 0.28
C ALA A 53 5.49 -6.56 1.61
N ASP A 54 6.20 -6.70 2.74
CA ASP A 54 5.57 -6.97 4.04
C ASP A 54 4.70 -5.79 4.51
N MET A 55 5.21 -4.55 4.42
CA MET A 55 4.42 -3.35 4.66
C MET A 55 3.22 -3.27 3.70
N ALA A 56 3.42 -3.54 2.41
CA ALA A 56 2.34 -3.47 1.43
C ALA A 56 1.22 -4.49 1.69
N ILE A 57 1.58 -5.70 2.14
CA ILE A 57 0.64 -6.73 2.60
C ILE A 57 -0.16 -6.21 3.79
N VAL A 58 0.50 -5.73 4.84
CA VAL A 58 -0.21 -5.27 6.05
C VAL A 58 -1.11 -4.08 5.75
N MET A 59 -0.63 -3.11 4.95
CA MET A 59 -1.43 -1.96 4.50
C MET A 59 -2.70 -2.42 3.78
N ALA A 60 -2.58 -3.34 2.83
CA ALA A 60 -3.73 -3.86 2.10
C ALA A 60 -4.68 -4.64 3.02
N GLN A 61 -4.17 -5.47 3.94
CA GLN A 61 -4.98 -6.23 4.89
C GLN A 61 -5.81 -5.34 5.82
N VAL A 62 -5.27 -4.23 6.30
CA VAL A 62 -6.01 -3.31 7.19
C VAL A 62 -6.87 -2.29 6.44
N GLY A 63 -6.96 -2.39 5.12
CA GLY A 63 -7.85 -1.57 4.28
C GLY A 63 -7.23 -0.30 3.71
N GLY A 64 -5.92 -0.12 3.87
CA GLY A 64 -5.12 0.90 3.19
C GLY A 64 -4.49 0.37 1.90
N LEU A 65 -3.38 0.98 1.47
CA LEU A 65 -2.61 0.54 0.30
C LEU A 65 -1.11 0.86 0.46
N GLY A 66 -0.25 -0.11 0.17
CA GLY A 66 1.20 0.12 0.15
C GLY A 66 1.70 0.51 -1.24
N VAL A 67 2.59 1.51 -1.30
CA VAL A 67 3.30 1.89 -2.53
C VAL A 67 4.76 1.42 -2.47
N LEU A 68 5.10 0.39 -3.25
CA LEU A 68 6.47 -0.13 -3.35
C LEU A 68 7.41 0.94 -3.94
N HIS A 69 8.55 1.18 -3.29
CA HIS A 69 9.55 2.12 -3.78
C HIS A 69 10.29 1.60 -5.02
N ARG A 70 11.05 2.49 -5.67
CA ARG A 70 11.80 2.20 -6.90
C ARG A 70 13.32 2.12 -6.74
N ASN A 71 13.86 2.27 -5.52
CA ASN A 71 15.25 1.93 -5.17
C ASN A 71 15.50 0.40 -5.13
N LEU A 72 14.97 -0.31 -6.13
CA LEU A 72 15.09 -1.74 -6.39
C LEU A 72 15.38 -1.90 -7.89
N THR A 73 15.93 -3.04 -8.31
CA THR A 73 15.89 -3.39 -9.73
C THR A 73 14.45 -3.52 -10.22
N ILE A 74 14.25 -3.54 -11.54
CA ILE A 74 12.91 -3.70 -12.12
C ILE A 74 12.34 -5.07 -11.71
N GLU A 75 13.17 -6.11 -11.77
CA GLU A 75 12.82 -7.48 -11.41
C GLU A 75 12.47 -7.62 -9.94
N GLU A 76 13.25 -7.02 -9.05
CA GLU A 76 13.00 -7.05 -7.59
C GLU A 76 11.67 -6.37 -7.24
N GLN A 77 11.40 -5.20 -7.82
CA GLN A 77 10.14 -4.49 -7.58
C GLN A 77 8.94 -5.27 -8.14
N ALA A 78 9.06 -5.84 -9.35
CA ALA A 78 8.04 -6.71 -9.92
C ALA A 78 7.82 -7.98 -9.08
N GLN A 79 8.89 -8.54 -8.51
CA GLN A 79 8.77 -9.69 -7.63
C GLN A 79 8.08 -9.34 -6.31
N ALA A 80 8.34 -8.17 -5.74
CA ALA A 80 7.61 -7.67 -4.57
C ALA A 80 6.11 -7.49 -4.88
N VAL A 81 5.74 -6.98 -6.06
CA VAL A 81 4.33 -6.95 -6.51
C VAL A 81 3.74 -8.37 -6.50
N ARG A 82 4.40 -9.34 -7.15
CA ARG A 82 3.92 -10.73 -7.19
C ARG A 82 3.78 -11.34 -5.80
N GLN A 83 4.68 -11.02 -4.87
CA GLN A 83 4.59 -11.47 -3.48
C GLN A 83 3.31 -10.96 -2.82
N VAL A 84 2.96 -9.67 -2.97
CA VAL A 84 1.72 -9.12 -2.41
C VAL A 84 0.49 -9.75 -3.07
N LYS A 85 0.46 -9.83 -4.41
CA LYS A 85 -0.68 -10.40 -5.16
C LYS A 85 -0.93 -11.88 -4.85
N ARG A 86 0.11 -12.63 -4.45
CA ARG A 86 0.02 -14.06 -4.08
C ARG A 86 -0.17 -14.29 -2.58
N PHE A 87 -0.09 -13.24 -1.75
CA PHE A 87 -0.14 -13.42 -0.30
C PHE A 87 -1.51 -13.91 0.18
N GLU A 88 -2.57 -13.38 -0.42
CA GLU A 88 -3.94 -13.80 -0.17
C GLU A 88 -4.63 -13.84 -1.53
N SER A 89 -5.19 -14.99 -1.87
CA SER A 89 -5.96 -15.17 -3.10
C SER A 89 -7.21 -15.95 -2.72
N GLY A 90 -8.41 -15.43 -3.04
CA GLY A 90 -9.65 -16.17 -2.80
C GLY A 90 -9.66 -17.55 -3.47
N MET A 91 -8.90 -17.70 -4.56
CA MET A 91 -8.58 -18.95 -5.24
C MET A 91 -7.18 -18.83 -5.88
N VAL A 92 -6.32 -19.82 -5.67
CA VAL A 92 -5.05 -19.94 -6.40
C VAL A 92 -5.38 -20.45 -7.81
N VAL A 93 -5.21 -19.61 -8.82
CA VAL A 93 -5.38 -19.99 -10.24
C VAL A 93 -4.11 -20.67 -10.74
N ASN A 94 -4.25 -21.73 -11.54
CA ASN A 94 -3.12 -22.52 -12.04
C ASN A 94 -2.15 -22.95 -10.92
N PRO A 95 -2.64 -23.73 -9.94
CA PRO A 95 -1.81 -24.15 -8.80
C PRO A 95 -0.62 -24.97 -9.30
N VAL A 96 0.47 -24.97 -8.52
CA VAL A 96 1.58 -25.92 -8.74
C VAL A 96 1.01 -27.33 -8.64
N THR A 97 1.16 -28.12 -9.69
CA THR A 97 0.70 -29.51 -9.77
C THR A 97 1.86 -30.48 -9.91
N MET A 98 1.60 -31.77 -9.69
CA MET A 98 2.56 -32.85 -9.92
C MET A 98 1.90 -34.06 -10.58
N HIS A 99 2.70 -35.06 -10.93
CA HIS A 99 2.26 -36.31 -11.55
C HIS A 99 2.42 -37.50 -10.61
N ALA A 100 1.67 -38.57 -10.88
CA ALA A 100 1.58 -39.72 -9.99
C ALA A 100 2.86 -40.59 -9.96
N ASP A 101 3.70 -40.48 -10.98
CA ASP A 101 5.01 -41.13 -11.13
C ASP A 101 6.17 -40.38 -10.47
N GLN A 102 5.94 -39.13 -10.06
CA GLN A 102 6.92 -38.33 -9.33
C GLN A 102 7.15 -38.86 -7.91
N THR A 103 8.29 -38.52 -7.32
CA THR A 103 8.72 -39.08 -6.03
C THR A 103 8.34 -38.20 -4.84
N LEU A 104 8.35 -38.78 -3.64
CA LEU A 104 8.22 -38.04 -2.38
C LEU A 104 9.26 -36.92 -2.26
N GLY A 105 10.51 -37.17 -2.66
CA GLY A 105 11.57 -36.16 -2.64
C GLY A 105 11.21 -34.92 -3.49
N GLU A 106 10.73 -35.13 -4.71
CA GLU A 106 10.27 -34.05 -5.59
C GLU A 106 9.10 -33.26 -4.99
N ALA A 107 8.18 -33.96 -4.30
CA ALA A 107 7.06 -33.33 -3.62
C ALA A 107 7.50 -32.44 -2.46
N LEU A 108 8.40 -32.93 -1.61
CA LEU A 108 8.96 -32.16 -0.48
C LEU A 108 9.73 -30.94 -0.97
N ASP A 109 10.46 -31.06 -2.07
CA ASP A 109 11.15 -29.95 -2.73
C ASP A 109 10.16 -28.89 -3.23
N LEU A 110 9.09 -29.29 -3.91
CA LEU A 110 8.04 -28.37 -4.36
C LEU A 110 7.35 -27.69 -3.18
N MET A 111 7.01 -28.44 -2.12
CA MET A 111 6.39 -27.89 -0.91
C MET A 111 7.29 -26.85 -0.24
N THR A 112 8.59 -27.12 -0.14
CA THR A 112 9.58 -26.22 0.47
C THR A 112 9.82 -24.99 -0.39
N ARG A 113 10.08 -25.18 -1.68
CA ARG A 113 10.37 -24.10 -2.64
C ARG A 113 9.21 -23.11 -2.78
N HIS A 114 7.98 -23.63 -2.80
CA HIS A 114 6.78 -22.81 -2.96
C HIS A 114 6.07 -22.47 -1.64
N ARG A 115 6.58 -22.97 -0.50
CA ARG A 115 5.97 -22.82 0.84
C ARG A 115 4.49 -23.24 0.89
N ILE A 116 4.16 -24.31 0.18
CA ILE A 116 2.79 -24.86 0.08
C ILE A 116 2.67 -26.18 0.84
N SER A 117 1.50 -26.44 1.43
CA SER A 117 1.26 -27.64 2.25
C SER A 117 0.43 -28.71 1.52
N GLY A 118 0.25 -28.58 0.20
CA GLY A 118 -0.43 -29.59 -0.59
C GLY A 118 -0.45 -29.25 -2.07
N ILE A 119 -0.41 -30.28 -2.89
CA ILE A 119 -0.15 -30.22 -4.32
C ILE A 119 -1.19 -31.11 -5.03
N PRO A 120 -2.02 -30.56 -5.94
CA PRO A 120 -2.88 -31.36 -6.79
C PRO A 120 -2.05 -32.29 -7.68
N VAL A 121 -2.49 -33.53 -7.80
CA VAL A 121 -1.90 -34.53 -8.69
C VAL A 121 -2.76 -34.62 -9.94
N VAL A 122 -2.13 -34.45 -11.11
CA VAL A 122 -2.81 -34.38 -12.40
C VAL A 122 -2.18 -35.33 -13.43
N GLU A 123 -2.98 -35.76 -14.40
CA GLU A 123 -2.47 -36.42 -15.61
C GLU A 123 -1.52 -35.50 -16.39
N ARG A 124 -0.53 -36.09 -17.05
CA ARG A 124 0.34 -35.33 -17.97
C ARG A 124 -0.51 -34.75 -19.11
N SER A 125 -0.29 -33.49 -19.40
CA SER A 125 -1.04 -32.71 -20.37
C SER A 125 -0.08 -31.99 -21.32
N PRO A 126 -0.47 -31.72 -22.59
CA PRO A 126 0.31 -30.88 -23.48
C PRO A 126 0.69 -29.54 -22.83
N SER A 127 1.86 -29.00 -23.19
CA SER A 127 2.39 -27.77 -22.59
C SER A 127 1.37 -26.62 -22.67
N GLY A 128 1.04 -26.02 -21.53
CA GLY A 128 0.12 -24.89 -21.45
C GLY A 128 -1.35 -25.24 -21.17
N GLN A 129 -1.71 -26.52 -21.02
CA GLN A 129 -3.06 -26.92 -20.60
C GLN A 129 -3.08 -27.59 -19.23
N PRO A 130 -4.02 -27.22 -18.33
CA PRO A 130 -4.17 -27.88 -17.03
C PRO A 130 -4.50 -29.37 -17.19
N GLY A 131 -3.81 -30.22 -16.43
CA GLY A 131 -4.05 -31.66 -16.45
C GLY A 131 -5.35 -32.06 -15.76
N LYS A 132 -5.87 -33.23 -16.13
CA LYS A 132 -7.03 -33.84 -15.46
C LYS A 132 -6.66 -34.20 -14.02
N LEU A 133 -7.50 -33.79 -13.07
CA LEU A 133 -7.26 -34.05 -11.65
C LEU A 133 -7.44 -35.53 -11.31
N ILE A 134 -6.42 -36.14 -10.71
CA ILE A 134 -6.41 -37.55 -10.29
C ILE A 134 -6.12 -37.76 -8.80
N GLY A 135 -5.65 -36.72 -8.10
CA GLY A 135 -5.41 -36.81 -6.66
C GLY A 135 -4.96 -35.51 -6.02
N ILE A 136 -4.66 -35.57 -4.73
CA ILE A 136 -3.97 -34.52 -3.99
C ILE A 136 -3.02 -35.16 -3.00
N VAL A 137 -1.82 -34.61 -2.87
CA VAL A 137 -0.90 -34.93 -1.77
C VAL A 137 -0.81 -33.72 -0.85
N THR A 138 -0.88 -33.95 0.45
CA THR A 138 -0.83 -32.91 1.47
C THR A 138 0.28 -33.16 2.48
N ASN A 139 0.60 -32.15 3.28
CA ASN A 139 1.58 -32.30 4.36
C ASN A 139 1.22 -33.44 5.32
N ARG A 140 -0.06 -33.80 5.48
CA ARG A 140 -0.50 -34.92 6.31
C ARG A 140 -0.05 -36.27 5.74
N ASP A 141 -0.06 -36.39 4.42
CA ASP A 141 0.21 -37.65 3.71
C ASP A 141 1.71 -37.96 3.68
N VAL A 142 2.55 -36.90 3.61
CA VAL A 142 4.02 -37.03 3.54
C VAL A 142 4.73 -36.96 4.89
N ARG A 143 4.05 -36.52 5.97
CA ARG A 143 4.67 -36.25 7.27
C ARG A 143 5.44 -37.42 7.88
N PHE A 144 4.98 -38.63 7.61
CA PHE A 144 5.55 -39.88 8.14
C PHE A 144 6.10 -40.78 7.04
N ALA A 145 6.22 -40.28 5.81
CA ALA A 145 6.79 -41.03 4.72
C ALA A 145 8.33 -40.94 4.78
N GLU A 146 9.00 -42.08 4.87
CA GLU A 146 10.44 -42.16 5.14
C GLU A 146 11.29 -42.46 3.87
N TYR A 147 10.65 -42.86 2.77
CA TYR A 147 11.33 -43.31 1.55
C TYR A 147 11.25 -42.25 0.43
N PRO A 148 12.32 -41.49 0.15
CA PRO A 148 12.27 -40.38 -0.81
C PRO A 148 11.91 -40.78 -2.24
N GLU A 149 12.24 -42.01 -2.63
CA GLU A 149 11.97 -42.57 -3.97
C GLU A 149 10.55 -43.13 -4.13
N GLN A 150 9.76 -43.14 -3.05
CA GLN A 150 8.39 -43.65 -3.11
C GLN A 150 7.53 -42.80 -4.07
N PRO A 151 6.77 -43.41 -5.00
CA PRO A 151 5.97 -42.66 -5.95
C PRO A 151 4.75 -42.01 -5.28
N ILE A 152 4.38 -40.82 -5.75
CA ILE A 152 3.23 -40.05 -5.22
C ILE A 152 1.90 -40.79 -5.39
N SER A 153 1.78 -41.64 -6.40
CA SER A 153 0.61 -42.52 -6.58
C SER A 153 0.26 -43.37 -5.35
N GLU A 154 1.24 -43.71 -4.51
CA GLU A 154 1.04 -44.50 -3.29
C GLU A 154 0.65 -43.64 -2.07
N LEU A 155 1.01 -42.36 -2.08
CA LEU A 155 0.81 -41.43 -0.96
C LEU A 155 -0.41 -40.52 -1.15
N MET A 156 -0.81 -40.25 -2.39
CA MET A 156 -1.87 -39.29 -2.68
C MET A 156 -3.25 -39.80 -2.26
N THR A 157 -4.12 -38.87 -1.87
CA THR A 157 -5.55 -39.14 -1.82
C THR A 157 -6.09 -39.17 -3.25
N LYS A 158 -6.75 -40.27 -3.63
CA LYS A 158 -7.33 -40.50 -4.98
C LYS A 158 -8.86 -40.60 -5.00
N GLU A 159 -9.46 -40.99 -3.87
CA GLU A 159 -10.89 -41.19 -3.74
C GLU A 159 -11.56 -40.04 -2.98
N ASN A 160 -12.83 -39.77 -3.31
CA ASN A 160 -13.64 -38.74 -2.67
C ASN A 160 -12.98 -37.35 -2.60
N LEU A 161 -12.26 -36.99 -3.67
CA LEU A 161 -11.65 -35.67 -3.81
C LEU A 161 -12.70 -34.58 -3.64
N ALA A 162 -12.41 -33.64 -2.75
CA ALA A 162 -13.28 -32.49 -2.55
C ALA A 162 -13.03 -31.47 -3.66
N THR A 163 -13.95 -31.43 -4.62
CA THR A 163 -13.89 -30.56 -5.78
C THR A 163 -15.06 -29.59 -5.82
N VAL A 164 -14.83 -28.43 -6.44
CA VAL A 164 -15.84 -27.41 -6.75
C VAL A 164 -15.67 -26.90 -8.17
N ARG A 165 -16.74 -26.32 -8.71
CA ARG A 165 -16.72 -25.63 -10.00
C ARG A 165 -16.17 -24.21 -9.84
N PRO A 166 -15.61 -23.61 -10.91
CA PRO A 166 -15.31 -22.18 -10.91
C PRO A 166 -16.57 -21.35 -10.59
N GLY A 167 -16.39 -20.26 -9.83
CA GLY A 167 -17.50 -19.41 -9.37
C GLY A 167 -18.10 -19.77 -8.02
N VAL A 168 -17.55 -20.77 -7.31
CA VAL A 168 -17.96 -21.08 -5.93
C VAL A 168 -17.80 -19.87 -5.02
N THR A 169 -18.77 -19.64 -4.13
CA THR A 169 -18.71 -18.53 -3.17
C THR A 169 -17.79 -18.88 -2.00
N HIS A 170 -17.24 -17.86 -1.32
CA HIS A 170 -16.41 -18.06 -0.13
C HIS A 170 -17.17 -18.81 0.98
N ASP A 171 -18.46 -18.51 1.18
CA ASP A 171 -19.29 -19.19 2.18
C ASP A 171 -19.53 -20.66 1.84
N GLU A 172 -19.77 -20.96 0.56
CA GLU A 172 -19.92 -22.33 0.11
C GLU A 172 -18.62 -23.12 0.23
N ALA A 173 -17.49 -22.53 -0.18
CA ALA A 173 -16.17 -23.12 -0.02
C ALA A 173 -15.85 -23.39 1.47
N ARG A 174 -16.12 -22.42 2.34
CA ARG A 174 -15.98 -22.55 3.80
C ARG A 174 -16.83 -23.68 4.35
N ARG A 175 -18.09 -23.77 3.92
CA ARG A 175 -19.02 -24.84 4.33
C ARG A 175 -18.48 -26.21 3.92
N LEU A 176 -17.98 -26.36 2.69
CA LEU A 176 -17.43 -27.62 2.19
C LEU A 176 -16.15 -28.04 2.92
N LEU A 177 -15.22 -27.11 3.13
CA LEU A 177 -14.00 -27.34 3.90
C LEU A 177 -14.32 -27.80 5.33
N HIS A 178 -15.28 -27.15 5.99
CA HIS A 178 -15.73 -27.51 7.34
C HIS A 178 -16.43 -28.88 7.38
N GLN A 179 -17.40 -29.12 6.49
CA GLN A 179 -18.15 -30.38 6.43
C GLN A 179 -17.24 -31.58 6.17
N ARG A 180 -16.26 -31.42 5.28
CA ARG A 180 -15.31 -32.48 4.93
C ARG A 180 -14.10 -32.55 5.86
N ARG A 181 -13.92 -31.57 6.76
CA ARG A 181 -12.76 -31.45 7.67
C ARG A 181 -11.42 -31.50 6.95
N ILE A 182 -11.33 -30.73 5.87
CA ILE A 182 -10.16 -30.63 5.00
C ILE A 182 -9.68 -29.19 4.93
N GLU A 183 -8.39 -29.01 4.60
CA GLU A 183 -7.77 -27.68 4.52
C GLU A 183 -7.74 -27.09 3.11
N LYS A 184 -8.07 -27.89 2.10
CA LYS A 184 -7.90 -27.56 0.69
C LYS A 184 -9.09 -28.05 -0.13
N LEU A 185 -9.53 -27.23 -1.08
CA LEU A 185 -10.63 -27.51 -1.98
C LEU A 185 -10.16 -27.31 -3.42
N LEU A 186 -10.29 -28.34 -4.25
CA LEU A 186 -9.77 -28.35 -5.61
C LEU A 186 -10.81 -27.75 -6.55
N VAL A 187 -10.42 -26.83 -7.43
CA VAL A 187 -11.32 -26.22 -8.41
C VAL A 187 -11.11 -26.88 -9.76
N VAL A 188 -12.17 -27.45 -10.32
CA VAL A 188 -12.13 -28.19 -11.58
C VAL A 188 -13.11 -27.65 -12.62
N ASP A 189 -12.66 -27.60 -13.87
CA ASP A 189 -13.51 -27.24 -15.00
C ASP A 189 -14.41 -28.41 -15.44
N ASP A 190 -15.26 -28.19 -16.45
CA ASP A 190 -16.21 -29.21 -16.95
C ASP A 190 -15.54 -30.50 -17.45
N ALA A 191 -14.28 -30.43 -17.90
CA ALA A 191 -13.48 -31.58 -18.31
C ALA A 191 -12.73 -32.25 -17.13
N TYR A 192 -12.98 -31.82 -15.90
CA TYR A 192 -12.33 -32.28 -14.67
C TYR A 192 -10.82 -31.96 -14.60
N ARG A 193 -10.40 -30.90 -15.28
CA ARG A 193 -9.03 -30.38 -15.22
C ARG A 193 -8.85 -29.49 -14.00
N CYS A 194 -7.71 -29.61 -13.32
CA CYS A 194 -7.42 -28.80 -12.13
C CYS A 194 -7.07 -27.37 -12.54
N ILE A 195 -8.00 -26.44 -12.36
CA ILE A 195 -7.82 -25.03 -12.74
C ILE A 195 -7.55 -24.13 -11.54
N GLY A 196 -7.78 -24.61 -10.32
CA GLY A 196 -7.57 -23.82 -9.11
C GLY A 196 -7.52 -24.61 -7.81
N LEU A 197 -7.16 -23.90 -6.73
CA LEU A 197 -7.11 -24.41 -5.36
C LEU A 197 -7.57 -23.33 -4.38
N ILE A 198 -8.48 -23.66 -3.46
CA ILE A 198 -8.90 -22.78 -2.35
C ILE A 198 -8.38 -23.38 -1.05
N THR A 199 -7.81 -22.56 -0.17
CA THR A 199 -7.25 -23.01 1.11
C THR A 199 -8.00 -22.44 2.31
N VAL A 200 -8.03 -23.17 3.43
CA VAL A 200 -8.57 -22.67 4.70
C VAL A 200 -7.83 -21.42 5.17
N LYS A 201 -6.50 -21.34 4.93
CA LYS A 201 -5.70 -20.16 5.28
C LYS A 201 -6.21 -18.88 4.61
N ASP A 202 -6.63 -18.96 3.35
CA ASP A 202 -7.17 -17.78 2.63
C ASP A 202 -8.52 -17.34 3.22
N ILE A 203 -9.36 -18.29 3.65
CA ILE A 203 -10.63 -17.99 4.32
C ILE A 203 -10.42 -17.40 5.71
N GLU A 204 -9.48 -17.94 6.49
CA GLU A 204 -9.12 -17.40 7.82
C GLU A 204 -8.58 -15.96 7.73
N LYS A 205 -7.75 -15.68 6.72
CA LYS A 205 -7.27 -14.32 6.44
C LYS A 205 -8.42 -13.36 6.13
N ALA A 206 -9.36 -13.77 5.27
CA ALA A 206 -10.52 -12.95 4.94
C ALA A 206 -11.41 -12.62 6.16
N VAL A 207 -11.52 -13.54 7.13
CA VAL A 207 -12.23 -13.31 8.40
C VAL A 207 -11.44 -12.39 9.33
N THR A 208 -10.12 -12.55 9.38
CA THR A 208 -9.22 -11.75 10.23
C THR A 208 -9.14 -10.30 9.75
N PHE A 209 -9.20 -10.09 8.43
CA PHE A 209 -9.03 -8.81 7.77
C PHE A 209 -10.24 -8.46 6.88
N PRO A 210 -11.42 -8.21 7.48
CA PRO A 210 -12.64 -7.95 6.72
C PRO A 210 -12.60 -6.64 5.93
N ALA A 211 -11.76 -5.68 6.36
CA ALA A 211 -11.55 -4.41 5.69
C ALA A 211 -10.47 -4.47 4.60
N ALA A 212 -9.95 -5.65 4.24
CA ALA A 212 -8.82 -5.75 3.30
C ALA A 212 -9.14 -5.13 1.92
N THR A 213 -8.18 -4.37 1.40
CA THR A 213 -8.23 -3.78 0.06
C THR A 213 -7.87 -4.84 -0.97
N LYS A 214 -8.89 -5.38 -1.66
CA LYS A 214 -8.74 -6.47 -2.63
C LYS A 214 -9.13 -6.06 -4.06
N ASP A 215 -8.55 -6.75 -5.03
CA ASP A 215 -8.97 -6.68 -6.43
C ASP A 215 -10.19 -7.57 -6.70
N ALA A 216 -10.70 -7.54 -7.94
CA ALA A 216 -11.87 -8.33 -8.33
C ALA A 216 -11.64 -9.86 -8.25
N ALA A 217 -10.38 -10.32 -8.23
CA ALA A 217 -10.01 -11.71 -8.04
C ALA A 217 -9.83 -12.09 -6.54
N GLY A 218 -10.09 -11.15 -5.62
CA GLY A 218 -9.94 -11.35 -4.19
C GLY A 218 -8.50 -11.32 -3.71
N ARG A 219 -7.56 -10.82 -4.52
CA ARG A 219 -6.15 -10.67 -4.15
C ARG A 219 -5.90 -9.31 -3.52
N LEU A 220 -4.95 -9.20 -2.60
CA LEU A 220 -4.56 -7.90 -2.04
C LEU A 220 -4.14 -6.94 -3.16
N ARG A 221 -4.54 -5.68 -3.06
CA ARG A 221 -4.09 -4.63 -3.98
C ARG A 221 -2.71 -4.12 -3.60
N VAL A 222 -1.92 -3.74 -4.59
CA VAL A 222 -0.59 -3.16 -4.39
C VAL A 222 -0.32 -2.06 -5.40
N ALA A 223 0.33 -0.99 -4.94
CA ALA A 223 0.83 0.09 -5.79
C ALA A 223 2.36 0.03 -5.89
N ALA A 224 2.91 0.62 -6.95
CA ALA A 224 4.36 0.70 -7.14
C ALA A 224 4.76 2.04 -7.77
N ALA A 225 5.87 2.61 -7.29
CA ALA A 225 6.41 3.85 -7.82
C ALA A 225 7.23 3.63 -9.08
N THR A 226 7.13 4.56 -10.01
CA THR A 226 7.97 4.66 -11.23
C THR A 226 8.47 6.09 -11.42
N THR A 227 9.22 6.32 -12.50
CA THR A 227 9.75 7.63 -12.90
C THR A 227 9.35 8.00 -14.33
N THR A 228 9.96 9.06 -14.87
CA THR A 228 9.76 9.56 -16.23
C THR A 228 10.81 8.98 -17.21
N GLY A 229 10.59 9.18 -18.51
CA GLY A 229 11.51 8.70 -19.56
C GLY A 229 11.46 7.19 -19.77
N ASP A 230 12.41 6.66 -20.56
CA ASP A 230 12.40 5.24 -20.97
C ASP A 230 12.63 4.28 -19.81
N ALA A 231 13.50 4.63 -18.86
CA ALA A 231 13.70 3.82 -17.65
C ALA A 231 12.44 3.70 -16.79
N GLY A 232 11.63 4.77 -16.72
CA GLY A 232 10.32 4.74 -16.06
C GLY A 232 9.30 3.90 -16.83
N PHE A 233 9.38 3.92 -18.17
CA PHE A 233 8.48 3.15 -19.02
C PHE A 233 8.74 1.65 -18.94
N GLU A 234 9.99 1.20 -19.11
CA GLU A 234 10.38 -0.21 -19.00
C GLU A 234 9.99 -0.79 -17.63
N ARG A 235 10.23 -0.03 -16.55
CA ARG A 235 9.78 -0.41 -15.21
C ARG A 235 8.26 -0.53 -15.14
N THR A 236 7.52 0.38 -15.77
CA THR A 236 6.05 0.33 -15.77
C THR A 236 5.52 -0.89 -16.53
N GLU A 237 6.14 -1.27 -17.65
CA GLU A 237 5.79 -2.48 -18.39
C GLU A 237 5.91 -3.73 -17.51
N ALA A 238 7.05 -3.89 -16.83
CA ALA A 238 7.28 -5.02 -15.92
C ALA A 238 6.31 -5.03 -14.72
N LEU A 239 5.95 -3.86 -14.18
CA LEU A 239 4.99 -3.75 -13.08
C LEU A 239 3.56 -4.09 -13.51
N ILE A 240 3.16 -3.69 -14.73
CA ILE A 240 1.87 -4.07 -15.31
C ILE A 240 1.83 -5.57 -15.58
N GLU A 241 2.90 -6.16 -16.12
CA GLU A 241 3.02 -7.61 -16.31
C GLU A 241 2.94 -8.37 -14.98
N ALA A 242 3.48 -7.80 -13.90
CA ALA A 242 3.36 -8.34 -12.55
C ALA A 242 1.97 -8.14 -11.91
N GLU A 243 1.01 -7.55 -12.63
CA GLU A 243 -0.36 -7.24 -12.20
C GLU A 243 -0.44 -6.23 -11.04
N CYS A 244 0.43 -5.20 -11.06
CA CYS A 244 0.31 -4.07 -10.17
C CYS A 244 -1.02 -3.31 -10.41
N ASP A 245 -1.73 -2.95 -9.35
CA ASP A 245 -3.05 -2.31 -9.45
C ASP A 245 -2.95 -0.81 -9.77
N LEU A 246 -1.88 -0.16 -9.28
CA LEU A 246 -1.72 1.29 -9.30
C LEU A 246 -0.25 1.68 -9.49
N ILE A 247 0.03 2.42 -10.56
CA ILE A 247 1.34 3.01 -10.81
C ILE A 247 1.38 4.44 -10.28
N VAL A 248 2.42 4.75 -9.50
CA VAL A 248 2.66 6.09 -8.96
C VAL A 248 3.86 6.71 -9.69
N VAL A 249 3.62 7.67 -10.58
CA VAL A 249 4.69 8.48 -11.20
C VAL A 249 5.19 9.47 -10.15
N ASP A 250 6.35 9.16 -9.55
CA ASP A 250 6.88 9.84 -8.36
C ASP A 250 8.12 10.70 -8.69
N THR A 251 7.89 12.01 -8.77
CA THR A 251 8.93 13.04 -8.97
C THR A 251 8.84 14.15 -7.92
N ALA A 252 9.93 14.90 -7.70
CA ALA A 252 9.90 16.09 -6.86
C ALA A 252 9.08 17.24 -7.48
N HIS A 253 8.96 17.29 -8.81
CA HIS A 253 8.23 18.35 -9.51
C HIS A 253 7.28 17.79 -10.58
N GLY A 254 6.04 17.51 -10.15
CA GLY A 254 4.99 16.93 -10.99
C GLY A 254 4.54 17.80 -12.16
N HIS A 255 4.80 19.11 -12.13
CA HIS A 255 4.42 20.02 -13.23
C HIS A 255 5.44 20.03 -14.39
N SER A 256 6.44 19.15 -14.37
CA SER A 256 7.34 18.95 -15.50
C SER A 256 6.63 18.26 -16.66
N VAL A 257 6.88 18.73 -17.89
CA VAL A 257 6.31 18.14 -19.12
C VAL A 257 6.58 16.64 -19.21
N ARG A 258 7.75 16.19 -18.77
CA ARG A 258 8.15 14.76 -18.78
C ARG A 258 7.21 13.88 -17.93
N VAL A 259 6.58 14.46 -16.90
CA VAL A 259 5.65 13.74 -16.02
C VAL A 259 4.32 13.55 -16.74
N ALA A 260 3.79 14.60 -17.36
CA ALA A 260 2.59 14.51 -18.18
C ALA A 260 2.78 13.54 -19.36
N GLU A 261 3.94 13.56 -20.02
CA GLU A 261 4.31 12.60 -21.06
C GLU A 261 4.34 11.16 -20.53
N ALA A 262 4.94 10.93 -19.35
CA ALA A 262 4.97 9.60 -18.72
C ALA A 262 3.55 9.10 -18.40
N VAL A 263 2.69 9.94 -17.81
CA VAL A 263 1.29 9.61 -17.53
C VAL A 263 0.55 9.25 -18.82
N SER A 264 0.67 10.07 -19.86
CA SER A 264 0.03 9.80 -21.16
C SER A 264 0.54 8.50 -21.80
N ARG A 265 1.84 8.22 -21.68
CA ARG A 265 2.46 7.00 -22.22
C ARG A 265 1.98 5.75 -21.48
N ILE A 266 1.88 5.79 -20.15
CA ILE A 266 1.34 4.69 -19.34
C ILE A 266 -0.14 4.46 -19.70
N ARG A 267 -0.93 5.54 -19.83
CA ARG A 267 -2.34 5.43 -20.22
C ARG A 267 -2.53 4.77 -21.58
N LYS A 268 -1.65 5.05 -22.55
CA LYS A 268 -1.69 4.40 -23.87
C LYS A 268 -1.29 2.93 -23.82
N LEU A 269 -0.41 2.55 -22.89
CA LEU A 269 0.05 1.18 -22.69
C LEU A 269 -1.03 0.30 -22.06
N SER A 270 -1.75 0.81 -21.05
CA SER A 270 -2.77 0.04 -20.35
C SER A 270 -3.97 0.89 -19.95
N ASN A 271 -5.16 0.37 -20.24
CA ASN A 271 -6.43 0.93 -19.83
C ASN A 271 -6.94 0.35 -18.50
N THR A 272 -6.25 -0.65 -17.94
CA THR A 272 -6.69 -1.34 -16.71
C THR A 272 -5.97 -0.82 -15.48
N VAL A 273 -4.68 -0.51 -15.59
CA VAL A 273 -3.90 0.00 -14.46
C VAL A 273 -4.30 1.44 -14.15
N GLN A 274 -4.42 1.75 -12.86
CA GLN A 274 -4.69 3.11 -12.43
C GLN A 274 -3.38 3.90 -12.28
N ILE A 275 -3.46 5.23 -12.45
CA ILE A 275 -2.27 6.09 -12.44
C ILE A 275 -2.43 7.21 -11.41
N ILE A 276 -1.53 7.28 -10.43
CA ILE A 276 -1.35 8.48 -9.61
C ILE A 276 -0.09 9.22 -10.07
N ALA A 277 -0.14 10.54 -10.13
CA ALA A 277 1.01 11.35 -10.48
C ALA A 277 1.24 12.49 -9.50
N GLY A 278 2.52 12.80 -9.24
CA GLY A 278 2.91 13.91 -8.39
C GLY A 278 4.44 13.98 -8.18
N ASN A 279 4.94 14.88 -7.33
CA ASN A 279 4.15 15.74 -6.43
C ASN A 279 3.80 17.09 -7.06
N VAL A 280 2.59 17.56 -6.79
CA VAL A 280 2.14 18.92 -7.12
C VAL A 280 1.85 19.71 -5.86
N ALA A 281 1.75 21.03 -5.98
CA ALA A 281 1.39 21.92 -4.87
C ALA A 281 0.49 23.10 -5.30
N THR A 282 -0.02 23.08 -6.54
CA THR A 282 -0.87 24.15 -7.09
C THR A 282 -2.02 23.57 -7.92
N ALA A 283 -3.05 24.39 -8.15
CA ALA A 283 -4.19 24.04 -8.99
C ALA A 283 -3.78 23.78 -10.45
N GLU A 284 -2.88 24.59 -11.02
CA GLU A 284 -2.46 24.47 -12.42
C GLU A 284 -1.73 23.14 -12.67
N ALA A 285 -0.81 22.77 -11.76
CA ALA A 285 -0.10 21.50 -11.83
C ALA A 285 -1.05 20.31 -11.68
N THR A 286 -2.06 20.45 -10.81
CA THR A 286 -3.13 19.46 -10.62
C THR A 286 -3.92 19.26 -11.92
N ARG A 287 -4.40 20.34 -12.53
CA ARG A 287 -5.11 20.31 -13.81
C ARG A 287 -4.26 19.67 -14.91
N ALA A 288 -3.01 20.08 -15.06
CA ALA A 288 -2.11 19.57 -16.10
C ALA A 288 -1.95 18.04 -16.04
N LEU A 289 -1.82 17.46 -14.84
CA LEU A 289 -1.71 16.01 -14.67
C LEU A 289 -3.06 15.29 -14.85
N ILE A 290 -4.17 15.90 -14.46
CA ILE A 290 -5.51 15.36 -14.75
C ILE A 290 -5.74 15.30 -16.26
N ASP A 291 -5.42 16.36 -16.99
CA ASP A 291 -5.57 16.46 -18.44
C ASP A 291 -4.65 15.48 -19.18
N ALA A 292 -3.46 15.21 -18.63
CA ALA A 292 -2.56 14.17 -19.14
C ALA A 292 -3.10 12.74 -18.95
N GLY A 293 -4.10 12.58 -18.07
CA GLY A 293 -4.80 11.33 -17.82
C GLY A 293 -4.48 10.69 -16.48
N ALA A 294 -4.05 11.42 -15.45
CA ALA A 294 -3.93 10.84 -14.11
C ALA A 294 -5.32 10.48 -13.53
N ASP A 295 -5.39 9.38 -12.76
CA ASP A 295 -6.59 8.94 -12.03
C ASP A 295 -6.62 9.41 -10.58
N GLY A 296 -5.50 9.88 -10.04
CA GLY A 296 -5.37 10.51 -8.74
C GLY A 296 -4.14 11.41 -8.70
N ILE A 297 -4.15 12.40 -7.82
CA ILE A 297 -3.09 13.43 -7.75
C ILE A 297 -2.40 13.38 -6.39
N LYS A 298 -1.07 13.25 -6.39
CA LYS A 298 -0.26 13.27 -5.16
C LYS A 298 0.25 14.68 -4.88
N VAL A 299 -0.08 15.20 -3.69
CA VAL A 299 0.10 16.62 -3.33
C VAL A 299 1.07 16.79 -2.16
N GLY A 300 2.09 17.62 -2.37
CA GLY A 300 2.99 18.07 -1.32
C GLY A 300 4.42 18.25 -1.80
N ILE A 301 4.93 19.49 -1.73
CA ILE A 301 6.33 19.80 -2.08
C ILE A 301 7.04 20.34 -0.83
N GLY A 302 8.01 19.56 -0.35
CA GLY A 302 8.79 19.84 0.86
C GLY A 302 8.13 19.74 2.24
N PRO A 303 6.91 19.19 2.46
CA PRO A 303 6.33 19.10 3.81
C PRO A 303 6.89 17.92 4.64
N GLY A 304 7.59 16.98 4.00
CA GLY A 304 8.07 15.76 4.65
C GLY A 304 9.07 16.04 5.76
N SER A 305 9.02 15.27 6.85
CA SER A 305 9.84 15.47 8.06
C SER A 305 11.36 15.37 7.84
N ILE A 306 11.78 14.84 6.69
CA ILE A 306 13.19 14.62 6.30
C ILE A 306 13.52 15.28 4.96
N CYS A 307 12.61 16.09 4.42
CA CYS A 307 12.77 16.77 3.15
C CYS A 307 13.28 18.19 3.40
N THR A 308 14.34 18.57 2.69
CA THR A 308 14.97 19.89 2.81
C THR A 308 14.76 20.75 1.57
N THR A 309 13.95 20.32 0.59
CA THR A 309 13.63 21.09 -0.64
C THR A 309 13.30 22.55 -0.38
N ARG A 310 12.47 22.86 0.63
CA ARG A 310 12.11 24.25 0.96
C ARG A 310 13.28 25.08 1.45
N VAL A 311 14.24 24.44 2.12
CA VAL A 311 15.42 25.11 2.69
C VAL A 311 16.52 25.25 1.63
N VAL A 312 16.78 24.19 0.87
CA VAL A 312 17.89 24.12 -0.09
C VAL A 312 17.53 24.80 -1.40
N ALA A 313 16.34 24.54 -1.95
CA ALA A 313 15.89 25.11 -3.23
C ALA A 313 15.00 26.34 -3.07
N GLY A 314 14.47 26.60 -1.86
CA GLY A 314 13.55 27.73 -1.63
C GLY A 314 12.14 27.53 -2.20
N VAL A 315 11.78 26.31 -2.60
CA VAL A 315 10.51 26.00 -3.30
C VAL A 315 9.58 25.15 -2.43
N GLY A 316 8.31 25.54 -2.37
CA GLY A 316 7.24 24.74 -1.75
C GLY A 316 6.02 25.59 -1.39
N VAL A 317 4.95 24.91 -0.97
CA VAL A 317 3.70 25.56 -0.50
C VAL A 317 3.31 24.91 0.84
N PRO A 318 2.91 25.67 1.88
CA PRO A 318 2.39 25.10 3.12
C PRO A 318 1.31 24.03 2.87
N GLN A 319 1.45 22.88 3.52
CA GLN A 319 0.80 21.65 3.05
C GLN A 319 -0.72 21.72 3.06
N PHE A 320 -1.31 22.37 4.06
CA PHE A 320 -2.76 22.49 4.16
C PHE A 320 -3.33 23.38 3.05
N THR A 321 -2.64 24.46 2.67
CA THR A 321 -2.98 25.27 1.49
C THR A 321 -2.80 24.50 0.19
N ALA A 322 -1.71 23.76 0.03
CA ALA A 322 -1.46 22.96 -1.18
C ALA A 322 -2.56 21.92 -1.42
N ILE A 323 -3.04 21.28 -0.35
CA ILE A 323 -4.15 20.32 -0.39
C ILE A 323 -5.44 21.00 -0.87
N GLN A 324 -5.79 22.16 -0.29
CA GLN A 324 -7.00 22.89 -0.68
C GLN A 324 -6.96 23.32 -2.15
N ASP A 325 -5.86 23.94 -2.59
CA ASP A 325 -5.69 24.39 -3.97
C ASP A 325 -5.83 23.24 -4.98
N ALA A 326 -5.25 22.08 -4.66
CA ALA A 326 -5.35 20.90 -5.50
C ALA A 326 -6.76 20.27 -5.45
N ALA A 327 -7.37 20.17 -4.27
CA ALA A 327 -8.69 19.57 -4.10
C ALA A 327 -9.79 20.39 -4.79
N GLU A 328 -9.75 21.72 -4.68
CA GLU A 328 -10.68 22.63 -5.37
C GLU A 328 -10.62 22.49 -6.89
N GLU A 329 -9.44 22.19 -7.44
CA GLU A 329 -9.28 21.94 -8.86
C GLU A 329 -9.70 20.52 -9.26
N ALA A 330 -9.24 19.51 -8.52
CA ALA A 330 -9.44 18.11 -8.86
C ALA A 330 -10.91 17.67 -8.77
N VAL A 331 -11.69 18.26 -7.86
CA VAL A 331 -13.13 17.98 -7.71
C VAL A 331 -13.93 18.30 -8.99
N LYS A 332 -13.48 19.27 -9.80
CA LYS A 332 -14.12 19.64 -11.08
C LYS A 332 -14.15 18.48 -12.08
N SER A 333 -13.22 17.54 -11.94
CA SER A 333 -13.06 16.36 -12.80
C SER A 333 -13.28 15.04 -12.06
N GLY A 334 -13.74 15.09 -10.80
CA GLY A 334 -13.94 13.91 -9.96
C GLY A 334 -12.68 13.10 -9.65
N VAL A 335 -11.50 13.75 -9.70
CA VAL A 335 -10.21 13.08 -9.44
C VAL A 335 -9.84 13.23 -7.96
N PRO A 336 -9.54 12.14 -7.23
CA PRO A 336 -9.12 12.21 -5.84
C PRO A 336 -7.71 12.79 -5.66
N VAL A 337 -7.51 13.44 -4.52
CA VAL A 337 -6.23 14.03 -4.10
C VAL A 337 -5.67 13.26 -2.91
N ILE A 338 -4.37 12.97 -2.95
CA ILE A 338 -3.64 12.28 -1.90
C ILE A 338 -2.66 13.26 -1.26
N ALA A 339 -2.83 13.57 0.02
CA ALA A 339 -1.92 14.42 0.77
C ALA A 339 -0.66 13.64 1.19
N ASP A 340 0.51 14.04 0.70
CA ASP A 340 1.79 13.36 0.93
C ASP A 340 2.76 14.24 1.75
N GLY A 341 3.08 13.77 2.96
CA GLY A 341 4.02 14.41 3.88
C GLY A 341 3.44 15.48 4.81
N GLY A 342 4.21 15.85 5.84
CA GLY A 342 3.84 16.84 6.86
C GLY A 342 2.93 16.32 7.99
N LEU A 343 2.49 15.06 7.91
CA LEU A 343 1.59 14.43 8.88
C LEU A 343 2.38 13.88 10.07
N ARG A 344 2.05 14.32 11.28
CA ARG A 344 2.75 13.90 12.52
C ARG A 344 1.81 13.23 13.52
N THR A 345 0.51 13.47 13.40
CA THR A 345 -0.52 12.94 14.29
C THR A 345 -1.77 12.54 13.50
N SER A 346 -2.67 11.78 14.13
CA SER A 346 -3.99 11.50 13.56
C SER A 346 -4.84 12.78 13.34
N GLY A 347 -4.61 13.82 14.15
CA GLY A 347 -5.23 15.13 13.96
C GLY A 347 -4.82 15.82 12.65
N ASP A 348 -3.54 15.69 12.25
CA ASP A 348 -3.07 16.21 10.96
C ASP A 348 -3.76 15.46 9.79
N ILE A 349 -3.99 14.15 9.92
CA ILE A 349 -4.73 13.35 8.93
C ILE A 349 -6.18 13.84 8.83
N ALA A 350 -6.86 14.06 9.96
CA ALA A 350 -8.21 14.59 9.98
C ALA A 350 -8.29 15.96 9.29
N LYS A 351 -7.34 16.86 9.56
CA LYS A 351 -7.26 18.18 8.92
C LYS A 351 -7.01 18.05 7.41
N ALA A 352 -6.09 17.17 6.98
CA ALA A 352 -5.80 16.95 5.56
C ALA A 352 -7.03 16.46 4.80
N ILE A 353 -7.75 15.48 5.36
CA ILE A 353 -8.95 14.91 4.74
C ILE A 353 -10.08 15.95 4.70
N ALA A 354 -10.33 16.63 5.81
CA ALA A 354 -11.31 17.70 5.88
C ALA A 354 -10.98 18.89 4.96
N GLY A 355 -9.69 19.10 4.66
CA GLY A 355 -9.20 20.08 3.69
C GLY A 355 -9.36 19.66 2.22
N GLY A 356 -9.96 18.49 1.95
CA GLY A 356 -10.30 18.04 0.59
C GLY A 356 -9.46 16.86 0.08
N ALA A 357 -8.48 16.38 0.82
CA ALA A 357 -7.77 15.15 0.44
C ALA A 357 -8.69 13.93 0.59
N SER A 358 -8.71 13.04 -0.41
CA SER A 358 -9.43 11.78 -0.34
C SER A 358 -8.70 10.75 0.53
N ALA A 359 -7.36 10.80 0.54
CA ALA A 359 -6.51 9.94 1.35
C ALA A 359 -5.20 10.65 1.72
N VAL A 360 -4.45 10.04 2.64
CA VAL A 360 -3.13 10.51 3.04
C VAL A 360 -2.04 9.48 2.73
N MET A 361 -0.85 9.93 2.38
CA MET A 361 0.35 9.10 2.26
C MET A 361 1.30 9.40 3.43
N VAL A 362 1.65 8.36 4.19
CA VAL A 362 2.43 8.48 5.43
C VAL A 362 3.79 7.79 5.32
N GLY A 363 4.84 8.48 5.78
CA GLY A 363 6.22 7.96 5.83
C GLY A 363 6.66 7.70 7.28
N SER A 364 7.08 8.74 7.99
CA SER A 364 7.68 8.67 9.34
C SER A 364 6.81 8.00 10.40
N LEU A 365 5.48 8.08 10.23
CA LEU A 365 4.54 7.41 11.13
C LEU A 365 4.68 5.88 11.06
N LEU A 366 5.02 5.33 9.90
CA LEU A 366 5.18 3.89 9.64
C LEU A 366 6.63 3.42 9.60
N ALA A 367 7.62 4.28 9.37
CA ALA A 367 9.03 3.89 9.23
C ALA A 367 9.62 3.12 10.44
N GLY A 368 9.07 3.33 11.64
CA GLY A 368 9.51 2.66 12.87
C GLY A 368 8.83 1.31 13.13
N THR A 369 7.97 0.86 12.24
CA THR A 369 7.17 -0.37 12.44
C THR A 369 7.97 -1.62 12.10
N GLU A 370 7.49 -2.77 12.57
CA GLU A 370 8.11 -4.07 12.32
C GLU A 370 8.25 -4.36 10.82
N GLU A 371 7.20 -4.11 10.05
CA GLU A 371 7.08 -4.44 8.62
C GLU A 371 7.77 -3.42 7.69
N ALA A 372 8.20 -2.27 8.22
CA ALA A 372 9.03 -1.34 7.47
C ALA A 372 10.41 -1.99 7.15
N PRO A 373 10.98 -1.79 5.95
CA PRO A 373 12.29 -2.32 5.62
C PRO A 373 13.41 -1.68 6.48
N GLY A 374 14.51 -2.41 6.64
CA GLY A 374 15.68 -1.96 7.38
C GLY A 374 15.84 -2.57 8.77
N GLU A 375 17.05 -2.47 9.31
CA GLU A 375 17.44 -3.09 10.57
C GLU A 375 16.91 -2.32 11.78
N THR A 376 16.53 -3.06 12.82
CA THR A 376 16.26 -2.50 14.15
C THR A 376 17.54 -2.56 14.97
N PHE A 377 18.01 -1.41 15.46
CA PHE A 377 19.23 -1.31 16.25
C PHE A 377 18.98 -0.67 17.61
N LEU A 378 19.86 -0.95 18.57
CA LEU A 378 19.77 -0.40 19.92
C LEU A 378 20.57 0.90 20.03
N TYR A 379 19.94 1.97 20.51
CA TYR A 379 20.59 3.24 20.80
C TYR A 379 20.12 3.77 22.16
N GLN A 380 21.07 4.00 23.07
CA GLN A 380 20.80 4.48 24.44
C GLN A 380 19.72 3.64 25.19
N GLY A 381 19.75 2.32 24.99
CA GLY A 381 18.83 1.38 25.66
C GLY A 381 17.41 1.34 25.08
N ARG A 382 17.15 2.00 23.94
CA ARG A 382 15.87 1.91 23.20
C ARG A 382 16.10 1.42 21.78
N SER A 383 15.12 0.73 21.22
CA SER A 383 15.16 0.22 19.84
C SER A 383 14.74 1.31 18.86
N TYR A 384 15.49 1.45 17.77
CA TYR A 384 15.26 2.40 16.68
C TYR A 384 15.35 1.70 15.32
N LYS A 385 14.76 2.32 14.29
CA LYS A 385 14.97 1.95 12.88
C LYS A 385 15.53 3.14 12.11
N ALA A 386 16.33 2.84 11.09
CA ALA A 386 16.88 3.85 10.19
C ALA A 386 15.77 4.44 9.31
N TYR A 387 15.79 5.76 9.11
CA TYR A 387 14.79 6.44 8.30
C TYR A 387 15.45 7.55 7.48
N ARG A 388 15.22 7.58 6.17
CA ARG A 388 15.88 8.54 5.27
C ARG A 388 14.97 9.08 4.18
N GLY A 389 15.24 10.32 3.78
CA GLY A 389 14.55 10.96 2.67
C GLY A 389 15.04 10.44 1.34
N MET A 390 14.14 10.35 0.35
CA MET A 390 14.55 9.99 -1.01
C MET A 390 15.55 11.00 -1.61
N GLY A 391 15.62 12.22 -1.08
CA GLY A 391 16.61 13.23 -1.44
C GLY A 391 17.88 13.21 -0.60
N SER A 392 18.06 12.24 0.30
CA SER A 392 19.32 12.08 1.03
C SER A 392 20.41 11.52 0.13
N VAL A 393 21.67 11.77 0.47
CA VAL A 393 22.81 11.27 -0.31
C VAL A 393 22.77 9.75 -0.45
N ALA A 394 22.51 9.00 0.62
CA ALA A 394 22.48 7.54 0.54
C ALA A 394 21.30 7.00 -0.27
N ALA A 395 20.13 7.66 -0.24
CA ALA A 395 19.00 7.26 -1.07
C ALA A 395 19.27 7.56 -2.55
N MET A 396 19.77 8.77 -2.86
CA MET A 396 20.09 9.18 -4.23
C MET A 396 21.15 8.30 -4.86
N ALA A 397 22.18 7.93 -4.10
CA ALA A 397 23.21 6.98 -4.53
C ALA A 397 22.67 5.57 -4.84
N ARG A 398 21.46 5.23 -4.38
CA ARG A 398 20.78 3.95 -4.62
C ARG A 398 19.64 4.03 -5.65
N GLY A 399 19.51 5.15 -6.37
CA GLY A 399 18.62 5.24 -7.53
C GLY A 399 17.49 6.25 -7.44
N SER A 400 17.44 7.12 -6.42
CA SER A 400 16.45 8.21 -6.37
C SER A 400 16.97 9.55 -6.90
N ALA A 401 18.19 9.63 -7.42
CA ALA A 401 18.78 10.88 -7.93
C ALA A 401 17.97 11.52 -9.08
N ASP A 402 17.35 10.72 -9.95
CA ASP A 402 16.52 11.22 -11.05
C ASP A 402 15.24 11.93 -10.56
N ARG A 403 14.73 11.55 -9.36
CA ARG A 403 13.59 12.22 -8.72
C ARG A 403 13.86 13.71 -8.51
N TYR A 404 15.13 14.07 -8.33
CA TYR A 404 15.64 15.42 -8.06
C TYR A 404 16.46 15.97 -9.22
N PHE A 405 16.32 15.41 -10.43
CA PHE A 405 17.00 15.87 -11.65
C PHE A 405 18.54 15.82 -11.59
N GLN A 406 19.09 14.90 -10.80
CA GLN A 406 20.53 14.77 -10.55
C GLN A 406 21.12 13.43 -11.06
N GLN A 407 20.43 12.74 -11.97
CA GLN A 407 20.86 11.42 -12.48
C GLN A 407 22.23 11.45 -13.21
N ASP A 408 22.64 12.60 -13.74
CA ASP A 408 23.90 12.74 -14.48
C ASP A 408 25.12 13.01 -13.58
N ILE A 409 24.91 13.20 -12.26
CA ILE A 409 25.97 13.48 -11.28
C ILE A 409 26.55 12.15 -10.78
N LYS A 410 27.75 11.79 -11.26
CA LYS A 410 28.44 10.54 -10.88
C LYS A 410 29.22 10.62 -9.56
N ASP A 411 29.65 11.82 -9.18
CA ASP A 411 30.39 12.05 -7.94
C ASP A 411 29.40 12.34 -6.81
N GLN A 412 29.30 11.43 -5.84
CA GLN A 412 28.39 11.55 -4.70
C GLN A 412 28.62 12.83 -3.89
N MET A 413 29.87 13.34 -3.86
CA MET A 413 30.21 14.58 -3.14
C MET A 413 29.69 15.84 -3.84
N LYS A 414 29.26 15.72 -5.11
CA LYS A 414 28.67 16.82 -5.88
C LYS A 414 27.15 16.80 -5.93
N LEU A 415 26.52 15.79 -5.32
CA LEU A 415 25.07 15.78 -5.16
C LEU A 415 24.64 16.94 -4.25
N VAL A 416 23.53 17.57 -4.60
CA VAL A 416 22.87 18.59 -3.79
C VAL A 416 21.64 17.95 -3.14
N PRO A 417 21.76 17.38 -1.93
CA PRO A 417 20.69 16.61 -1.32
C PRO A 417 19.52 17.50 -0.89
N GLU A 418 18.31 17.04 -1.20
CA GLU A 418 17.04 17.63 -0.77
C GLU A 418 16.36 16.80 0.33
N GLY A 419 17.14 15.98 1.05
CA GLY A 419 16.71 15.27 2.22
C GLY A 419 17.84 14.87 3.16
N ILE A 420 17.48 14.36 4.33
CA ILE A 420 18.38 13.94 5.40
C ILE A 420 18.17 12.49 5.81
N GLU A 421 19.09 11.98 6.63
CA GLU A 421 19.05 10.66 7.26
C GLU A 421 18.88 10.85 8.76
N GLY A 422 18.10 9.96 9.37
CA GLY A 422 17.83 9.97 10.79
C GLY A 422 17.38 8.60 11.28
N GLN A 423 16.87 8.58 12.50
CA GLN A 423 16.34 7.39 13.14
C GLN A 423 14.98 7.69 13.74
N VAL A 424 14.11 6.69 13.75
CA VAL A 424 12.79 6.75 14.39
C VAL A 424 12.68 5.65 15.44
N PRO A 425 12.00 5.89 16.58
CA PRO A 425 11.78 4.85 17.57
C PRO A 425 11.06 3.64 16.96
N TYR A 426 11.38 2.44 17.42
CA TYR A 426 10.63 1.24 17.08
C TYR A 426 9.22 1.32 17.66
N LYS A 427 8.20 1.01 16.84
CA LYS A 427 6.78 1.26 17.13
C LYS A 427 5.93 -0.01 17.23
N GLY A 428 6.53 -1.19 17.05
CA GLY A 428 5.79 -2.44 16.97
C GLY A 428 5.09 -2.63 15.60
N PRO A 429 4.02 -3.44 15.54
CA PRO A 429 3.32 -3.76 14.29
C PRO A 429 2.63 -2.55 13.64
N ALA A 430 2.70 -2.44 12.31
CA ALA A 430 2.10 -1.34 11.56
C ALA A 430 0.58 -1.26 11.71
N LYS A 431 -0.09 -2.42 11.84
CA LYS A 431 -1.55 -2.49 12.03
C LYS A 431 -2.03 -1.69 13.25
N ASP A 432 -1.25 -1.66 14.34
CA ASP A 432 -1.63 -1.00 15.58
C ASP A 432 -1.52 0.53 15.43
N ILE A 433 -0.49 0.99 14.71
CA ILE A 433 -0.34 2.40 14.35
C ILE A 433 -1.48 2.84 13.44
N ILE A 434 -1.79 2.06 12.40
CA ILE A 434 -2.88 2.37 11.47
C ILE A 434 -4.23 2.42 12.18
N HIS A 435 -4.48 1.51 13.13
CA HIS A 435 -5.67 1.53 13.98
C HIS A 435 -5.80 2.84 14.77
N GLN A 436 -4.71 3.33 15.38
CA GLN A 436 -4.72 4.61 16.10
C GLN A 436 -4.95 5.81 15.18
N LEU A 437 -4.34 5.80 13.99
CA LEU A 437 -4.52 6.85 12.99
C LEU A 437 -5.98 6.91 12.49
N ALA A 438 -6.56 5.76 12.15
CA ALA A 438 -7.95 5.63 11.77
C ALA A 438 -8.89 6.05 12.92
N GLY A 439 -8.61 5.61 14.15
CA GLY A 439 -9.39 5.97 15.33
C GLY A 439 -9.44 7.49 15.59
N GLY A 440 -8.31 8.19 15.42
CA GLY A 440 -8.28 9.64 15.54
C GLY A 440 -9.09 10.37 14.46
N LEU A 441 -9.10 9.85 13.22
CA LEU A 441 -9.95 10.36 12.16
C LEU A 441 -11.44 10.15 12.47
N LYS A 442 -11.82 8.95 12.94
CA LYS A 442 -13.20 8.66 13.38
C LYS A 442 -13.66 9.58 14.51
N ALA A 443 -12.76 9.88 15.46
CA ALA A 443 -13.05 10.83 16.53
C ALA A 443 -13.32 12.23 15.98
N ALA A 444 -12.49 12.73 15.05
CA ALA A 444 -12.70 14.03 14.42
C ALA A 444 -14.01 14.09 13.61
N MET A 445 -14.37 13.01 12.93
CA MET A 445 -15.66 12.85 12.24
C MET A 445 -16.84 12.90 13.22
N GLY A 446 -16.73 12.24 14.38
CA GLY A 446 -17.72 12.35 15.46
C GLY A 446 -17.88 13.77 15.99
N TYR A 447 -16.78 14.50 16.23
CA TYR A 447 -16.83 15.91 16.68
C TYR A 447 -17.41 16.88 15.64
N THR A 448 -17.40 16.52 14.35
CA THR A 448 -17.88 17.36 13.25
C THR A 448 -19.23 16.91 12.69
N GLY A 449 -19.80 15.82 13.24
CA GLY A 449 -21.07 15.25 12.78
C GLY A 449 -21.00 14.67 11.37
N ALA A 450 -19.85 14.17 10.95
CA ALA A 450 -19.63 13.59 9.64
C ALA A 450 -19.72 12.06 9.72
N ARG A 451 -20.61 11.43 8.93
CA ARG A 451 -20.71 9.96 8.87
C ARG A 451 -19.73 9.38 7.86
N THR A 452 -19.47 10.09 6.77
CA THR A 452 -18.55 9.68 5.70
C THR A 452 -17.44 10.70 5.48
N ILE A 453 -16.39 10.31 4.74
CA ILE A 453 -15.32 11.21 4.31
C ILE A 453 -15.88 12.41 3.52
N ALA A 454 -16.86 12.17 2.64
CA ALA A 454 -17.52 13.23 1.88
C ALA A 454 -18.27 14.20 2.78
N ASP A 455 -18.97 13.71 3.82
CA ASP A 455 -19.64 14.58 4.79
C ASP A 455 -18.62 15.47 5.51
N LEU A 456 -17.48 14.91 5.91
CA LEU A 456 -16.42 15.65 6.59
C LEU A 456 -15.92 16.80 5.71
N GLN A 457 -15.63 16.53 4.44
CA GLN A 457 -15.17 17.54 3.49
C GLN A 457 -16.19 18.66 3.24
N GLN A 458 -17.49 18.35 3.22
CA GLN A 458 -18.55 19.35 3.00
C GLN A 458 -18.85 20.18 4.25
N ARG A 459 -18.87 19.54 5.43
CA ARG A 459 -19.28 20.14 6.69
C ARG A 459 -18.14 20.82 7.44
N ALA A 460 -16.90 20.41 7.21
CA ALA A 460 -15.75 20.92 7.96
C ALA A 460 -15.68 22.45 7.90
N ARG A 461 -15.41 23.03 9.06
CA ARG A 461 -15.09 24.45 9.21
C ARG A 461 -13.77 24.53 9.97
N PHE A 462 -12.91 25.43 9.53
CA PHE A 462 -11.61 25.63 10.14
C PHE A 462 -11.54 27.01 10.81
N VAL A 463 -10.82 27.06 11.92
CA VAL A 463 -10.41 28.31 12.56
C VAL A 463 -8.89 28.42 12.49
N ARG A 464 -8.40 29.61 12.14
CA ARG A 464 -6.96 29.91 12.18
C ARG A 464 -6.56 30.21 13.61
N ILE A 465 -5.43 29.65 14.04
CA ILE A 465 -4.88 29.87 15.37
C ILE A 465 -3.54 30.59 15.28
N THR A 466 -3.12 31.15 16.41
CA THR A 466 -1.77 31.68 16.57
C THR A 466 -0.85 30.62 17.20
N ASN A 467 0.44 30.91 17.30
CA ASN A 467 1.37 30.06 18.05
C ASN A 467 0.96 29.86 19.53
N ALA A 468 0.27 30.82 20.14
CA ALA A 468 -0.27 30.64 21.49
C ALA A 468 -1.39 29.59 21.50
N GLY A 469 -2.28 29.62 20.51
CA GLY A 469 -3.31 28.58 20.35
C GLY A 469 -2.72 27.20 20.07
N LEU A 470 -1.60 27.11 19.32
CA LEU A 470 -0.91 25.84 19.13
C LEU A 470 -0.32 25.30 20.45
N ARG A 471 0.29 26.17 21.25
CA ARG A 471 0.81 25.80 22.58
C ARG A 471 -0.30 25.33 23.51
N GLU A 472 -1.45 26.01 23.50
CA GLU A 472 -2.66 25.61 24.24
C GLU A 472 -3.21 24.26 23.76
N SER A 473 -3.14 23.98 22.45
CA SER A 473 -3.64 22.72 21.87
C SER A 473 -2.85 21.49 22.32
N HIS A 474 -1.58 21.67 22.67
CA HIS A 474 -0.71 20.61 23.18
C HIS A 474 -0.82 20.50 24.70
N VAL A 475 -0.43 19.34 25.28
CA VAL A 475 -0.31 19.19 26.74
C VAL A 475 0.63 20.28 27.28
N HIS A 476 0.13 21.09 28.21
CA HIS A 476 0.86 22.20 28.83
C HIS A 476 0.68 22.19 30.36
N ASP A 477 1.63 22.79 31.07
CA ASP A 477 1.62 22.98 32.53
C ASP A 477 1.53 21.71 33.39
N VAL A 478 1.94 20.55 32.84
CA VAL A 478 2.05 19.26 33.55
C VAL A 478 3.26 18.45 33.10
N THR A 479 3.77 17.59 34.00
CA THR A 479 4.80 16.60 33.65
C THR A 479 4.14 15.31 33.13
N ILE A 480 4.45 14.92 31.90
CA ILE A 480 3.96 13.66 31.33
C ILE A 480 4.65 12.48 32.02
N THR A 481 3.89 11.66 32.72
CA THR A 481 4.40 10.46 33.42
C THR A 481 4.27 9.18 32.61
N ARG A 482 3.34 9.15 31.64
CA ARG A 482 3.11 8.04 30.70
C ARG A 482 2.66 8.61 29.37
N GLU A 483 3.33 8.18 28.29
CA GLU A 483 2.98 8.60 26.93
C GLU A 483 1.87 7.73 26.36
N ALA A 484 1.00 8.34 25.55
CA ALA A 484 -0.04 7.63 24.82
C ALA A 484 0.44 7.29 23.40
N PRO A 485 0.06 6.14 22.81
CA PRO A 485 0.53 5.72 21.49
C PRO A 485 0.23 6.72 20.35
N ASN A 486 -0.80 7.54 20.51
CA ASN A 486 -1.30 8.50 19.52
C ASN A 486 -0.76 9.94 19.70
N TYR A 487 0.07 10.19 20.72
CA TYR A 487 0.60 11.53 21.00
C TYR A 487 2.12 11.48 21.25
N PRO A 488 2.95 11.81 20.25
CA PRO A 488 4.38 11.96 20.46
C PRO A 488 4.67 13.24 21.23
N THR A 489 5.55 13.16 22.23
CA THR A 489 6.17 14.33 22.87
C THR A 489 7.05 15.05 21.83
N ARG A 490 6.87 16.37 21.71
CA ARG A 490 7.65 17.21 20.79
C ARG A 490 9.04 17.53 21.34
#